data_AF-A0A4Q3IUI1-F1
#
_entry.id   AF-A0A4Q3IUI1-F1
#
_cell.length_a   1.000
_cell.length_b   1.000
_cell.length_c   1.000
_cell.angle_alpha   90.00
_cell.angle_beta   90.00
_cell.angle_gamma   90.00
#
_symmetry.space_group_name_H-M   'P 1'
#
loop_
_entity.id
_entity.type
_entity.pdbx_description
1 polymer ?
#
loop_
_entity_poly.entity_id
_entity_poly.type
_entity_poly.pdbx_seq_one_letter_code
_entity_poly.pdbx_strand_id
1 'polypeptide(L)'
;MTDLPATRLNPLHLVAAFGTGCLLTLMVHFNGELGRYGNGLFASWAAHGTGTVAALVFLGLLWVRRRPATDVAPKPPAPWWAYLGGASGAVTVILTSITVNSPLALSGTLALGLAGQVVFGLAADRWGFLGMPRRKPELRDYG
;
A
#
# COMPACT_ATOMS: atom_id res chain seq x y z
N MET A 1 9.04 -31.54 -20.94
CA MET A 1 8.96 -30.11 -21.28
C MET A 1 7.56 -29.65 -20.95
N THR A 2 7.37 -28.99 -19.81
CA THR A 2 6.06 -28.44 -19.41
C THR A 2 6.05 -26.96 -19.76
N ASP A 3 5.27 -26.59 -20.78
CA ASP A 3 5.03 -25.20 -21.16
C ASP A 3 4.39 -24.46 -19.96
N LEU A 4 5.12 -23.51 -19.38
CA LEU A 4 4.58 -22.62 -18.36
C LEU A 4 3.79 -21.49 -19.05
N PRO A 5 2.60 -21.13 -18.56
CA PRO A 5 1.78 -20.10 -19.18
C PRO A 5 2.50 -18.76 -19.13
N ALA A 6 2.81 -18.19 -20.31
CA ALA A 6 3.29 -16.83 -20.43
C ALA A 6 2.27 -15.89 -19.76
N THR A 7 2.68 -15.19 -18.70
CA THR A 7 1.86 -14.18 -18.03
C THR A 7 1.59 -13.05 -19.01
N ARG A 8 0.48 -13.11 -19.75
CA ARG A 8 0.11 -12.03 -20.68
C ARG A 8 -0.11 -10.77 -19.86
N LEU A 9 0.71 -9.74 -20.09
CA LEU A 9 0.55 -8.42 -19.48
C LEU A 9 -0.81 -7.86 -19.94
N ASN A 10 -1.80 -7.90 -19.05
CA ASN A 10 -3.12 -7.35 -19.32
C ASN A 10 -3.02 -5.81 -19.29
N PRO A 11 -3.49 -5.09 -20.34
CA PRO A 11 -3.48 -3.63 -20.35
C PRO A 11 -4.18 -3.00 -19.13
N LEU A 12 -5.18 -3.68 -18.55
CA LEU A 12 -5.80 -3.24 -17.29
C LEU A 12 -4.80 -3.14 -16.13
N HIS A 13 -3.87 -4.08 -16.02
CA HIS A 13 -2.86 -4.04 -14.95
C HIS A 13 -1.88 -2.88 -15.17
N LEU A 14 -1.53 -2.58 -16.42
CA LEU A 14 -0.66 -1.46 -16.76
C LEU A 14 -1.34 -0.12 -16.45
N VAL A 15 -2.61 0.03 -16.83
CA VAL A 15 -3.41 1.22 -16.52
C VAL A 15 -3.58 1.38 -15.01
N ALA A 16 -3.86 0.28 -14.29
CA ALA A 16 -3.94 0.30 -12.83
C ALA A 16 -2.61 0.72 -12.19
N ALA A 17 -1.49 0.13 -12.63
CA ALA A 17 -0.16 0.48 -12.12
C ALA A 17 0.18 1.96 -12.37
N PHE A 18 -0.06 2.46 -13.59
CA PHE A 18 0.11 3.87 -13.91
C PHE A 18 -0.79 4.76 -13.03
N GLY A 19 -2.08 4.40 -12.91
CA GLY A 19 -3.04 5.11 -12.06
C GLY A 19 -2.62 5.16 -10.59
N THR A 20 -2.04 4.08 -10.05
CA THR A 20 -1.49 4.10 -8.68
C THR A 20 -0.32 5.06 -8.52
N GLY A 21 0.54 5.20 -9.54
CA GLY A 21 1.63 6.18 -9.53
C GLY A 21 1.12 7.63 -9.53
N CYS A 22 0.10 7.93 -10.33
CA CYS A 22 -0.56 9.24 -10.32
C CYS A 22 -1.19 9.53 -8.96
N LEU A 23 -1.90 8.55 -8.38
CA LEU A 23 -2.54 8.69 -7.07
C LEU A 23 -1.51 8.89 -5.95
N LEU A 24 -0.39 8.16 -5.99
CA LEU A 24 0.72 8.33 -5.05
C LEU A 24 1.27 9.76 -5.10
N THR A 25 1.46 10.29 -6.30
CA THR A 25 1.96 11.67 -6.48
C THR A 25 1.00 12.69 -5.88
N LEU A 26 -0.30 12.54 -6.13
CA LEU A 26 -1.34 13.40 -5.57
C LEU A 26 -1.38 13.32 -4.04
N MET A 27 -1.28 12.10 -3.49
CA MET A 27 -1.22 11.86 -2.04
C MET A 27 -0.02 12.58 -1.41
N VAL A 28 1.18 12.44 -1.98
CA VAL A 28 2.39 13.10 -1.48
C VAL A 28 2.24 14.62 -1.51
N HIS A 29 1.65 15.17 -2.58
CA HIS A 29 1.40 16.60 -2.69
C HIS A 29 0.45 17.11 -1.59
N PHE A 30 -0.69 16.45 -1.39
CA PHE A 30 -1.64 16.85 -0.34
C PHE A 30 -1.06 16.71 1.06
N ASN A 31 -0.32 15.64 1.33
CA ASN A 31 0.36 15.47 2.61
C ASN A 31 1.40 16.57 2.85
N GLY A 32 2.16 16.93 1.82
CA GLY A 32 3.10 18.03 1.86
C GLY A 32 2.44 19.37 2.18
N GLU A 33 1.34 19.71 1.50
CA GLU A 33 0.59 20.94 1.76
C GLU A 33 0.01 20.96 3.18
N LEU A 34 -0.61 19.85 3.64
CA LEU A 34 -1.08 19.73 5.03
C LEU A 34 0.06 19.88 6.04
N GLY A 35 1.24 19.33 5.72
CA GLY A 35 2.45 19.46 6.53
C GLY A 35 2.93 20.91 6.61
N ARG A 36 2.79 21.68 5.52
CA ARG A 36 3.17 23.09 5.41
C ARG A 36 2.29 24.01 6.27
N TYR A 37 0.97 23.73 6.36
CA TYR A 37 0.03 24.51 7.17
C TYR A 37 -0.01 24.10 8.65
N GLY A 38 0.47 22.89 8.98
CA GLY A 38 0.51 22.39 10.35
C GLY A 38 1.90 21.85 10.69
N ASN A 39 2.02 20.52 10.62
CA ASN A 39 3.27 19.79 10.77
C ASN A 39 3.09 18.37 10.18
N GLY A 40 4.18 17.60 10.07
CA GLY A 40 4.11 16.24 9.51
C GLY A 40 3.19 15.28 10.28
N LEU A 41 3.05 15.46 11.60
CA LEU A 41 2.13 14.66 12.42
C LEU A 41 0.67 14.97 12.10
N PHE A 42 0.34 16.26 11.95
CA PHE A 42 -0.99 16.70 11.53
C PHE A 42 -1.35 16.19 10.14
N ALA A 43 -0.42 16.23 9.18
CA ALA A 43 -0.62 15.67 7.84
C ALA A 43 -0.93 14.16 7.89
N SER A 44 -0.16 13.41 8.68
CA SER A 44 -0.40 11.97 8.87
C SER A 44 -1.74 11.67 9.53
N TRP A 45 -2.09 12.43 10.57
CA TRP A 45 -3.37 12.29 11.25
C TRP A 45 -4.55 12.60 10.31
N ALA A 46 -4.45 13.69 9.53
CA ALA A 46 -5.47 14.07 8.57
C ALA A 46 -5.67 13.01 7.49
N ALA A 47 -4.58 12.49 6.90
CA ALA A 47 -4.62 11.43 5.88
C ALA A 47 -5.22 10.12 6.41
N HIS A 48 -4.78 9.65 7.58
CA HIS A 48 -5.30 8.41 8.17
C HIS A 48 -6.72 8.59 8.72
N GLY A 49 -7.04 9.77 9.26
CA GLY A 49 -8.37 10.12 9.74
C GLY A 49 -9.39 10.13 8.61
N THR A 50 -9.11 10.84 7.52
CA THR A 50 -9.97 10.82 6.32
C THR A 50 -10.06 9.43 5.70
N GLY A 51 -8.95 8.70 5.61
CA GLY A 51 -8.96 7.31 5.15
C GLY A 51 -9.82 6.38 6.02
N THR A 52 -9.79 6.56 7.34
CA THR A 52 -10.61 5.80 8.29
C THR A 52 -12.10 6.12 8.11
N VAL A 53 -12.46 7.40 7.99
CA VAL A 53 -13.85 7.81 7.73
C VAL A 53 -14.33 7.23 6.39
N ALA A 54 -13.52 7.31 5.34
CA ALA A 54 -13.84 6.73 4.04
C ALA A 54 -14.05 5.20 4.12
N ALA A 55 -13.18 4.50 4.85
CA ALA A 55 -13.29 3.06 5.08
C ALA A 55 -14.57 2.69 5.83
N LEU A 56 -14.93 3.47 6.87
CA LEU A 56 -16.17 3.28 7.63
C LEU A 56 -17.42 3.50 6.77
N VAL A 57 -17.44 4.55 5.95
CA VAL A 57 -18.54 4.83 5.01
C VAL A 57 -18.66 3.70 4.00
N PHE A 58 -17.55 3.25 3.42
CA PHE A 58 -17.55 2.15 2.45
C PHE A 58 -18.06 0.84 3.09
N LEU A 59 -17.59 0.52 4.29
CA LEU A 59 -18.03 -0.66 5.03
C LEU A 59 -19.53 -0.58 5.38
N GLY A 60 -20.01 0.59 5.80
CA GLY A 60 -21.43 0.85 6.04
C GLY A 60 -22.28 0.67 4.78
N LEU A 61 -21.81 1.18 3.63
CA LEU A 61 -22.50 1.02 2.35
C LEU A 61 -22.57 -0.45 1.91
N LEU A 62 -21.48 -1.20 2.12
CA LEU A 62 -21.45 -2.63 1.88
C LEU A 62 -22.41 -3.38 2.80
N TRP A 63 -22.48 -2.98 4.08
CA TRP A 63 -23.38 -3.58 5.06
C TRP A 63 -24.85 -3.38 4.69
N VAL A 64 -25.24 -2.17 4.29
CA VAL A 64 -26.60 -1.86 3.80
C VAL A 64 -26.94 -2.63 2.51
N ARG A 65 -25.95 -2.88 1.64
CA ARG A 65 -26.12 -3.65 0.40
C ARG A 65 -26.12 -5.16 0.60
N ARG A 66 -25.83 -5.67 1.80
CA ARG A 66 -25.87 -7.12 2.05
C ARG A 66 -27.31 -7.61 1.96
N ARG A 67 -27.60 -8.46 0.98
CA ARG A 67 -28.77 -9.35 1.05
C ARG A 67 -28.55 -10.36 2.19
N PRO A 68 -29.59 -10.81 2.90
CA PRO A 68 -29.45 -11.90 3.85
C PRO A 68 -29.05 -13.16 3.10
N ALA A 69 -27.74 -13.43 3.01
CA ALA A 69 -27.18 -14.62 2.40
C ALA A 69 -26.36 -15.37 3.46
N THR A 70 -27.02 -16.41 3.97
CA THR A 70 -26.51 -17.74 4.37
C THR A 70 -25.18 -17.80 5.11
N ASP A 71 -25.24 -18.21 6.39
CA ASP A 71 -24.20 -18.81 7.23
C ASP A 71 -22.78 -18.79 6.65
N VAL A 72 -22.19 -17.58 6.61
CA VAL A 72 -20.76 -17.46 6.36
C VAL A 72 -20.07 -17.75 7.69
N ALA A 73 -19.36 -18.88 7.76
CA ALA A 73 -18.58 -19.27 8.93
C ALA A 73 -17.76 -18.07 9.45
N PRO A 74 -17.65 -17.87 10.77
CA PRO A 74 -16.95 -16.74 11.35
C PRO A 74 -15.50 -16.69 10.84
N LYS A 75 -15.16 -15.61 10.13
CA LYS A 75 -13.80 -15.39 9.64
C LYS A 75 -12.88 -15.12 10.84
N PRO A 76 -11.68 -15.75 10.90
CA PRO A 76 -10.74 -15.49 11.98
C PRO A 76 -10.36 -14.00 12.03
N PRO A 77 -10.08 -13.48 13.24
CA PRO A 77 -9.68 -12.08 13.40
C PRO A 77 -8.42 -11.78 12.61
N ALA A 78 -8.28 -10.53 12.17
CA ALA A 78 -7.08 -10.08 11.49
C ALA A 78 -5.87 -10.26 12.40
N PRO A 79 -4.76 -10.83 11.90
CA PRO A 79 -3.56 -11.02 12.69
C PRO A 79 -2.95 -9.67 13.09
N TRP A 80 -2.30 -9.61 14.26
CA TRP A 80 -1.76 -8.37 14.83
C TRP A 80 -0.77 -7.64 13.90
N TRP A 81 0.00 -8.38 13.10
CA TRP A 81 0.95 -7.79 12.16
C TRP A 81 0.28 -7.00 11.04
N ALA A 82 -1.01 -7.24 10.76
CA ALA A 82 -1.75 -6.50 9.73
C ALA A 82 -1.84 -4.99 10.06
N TYR A 83 -1.79 -4.65 11.34
CA TYR A 83 -1.81 -3.26 11.80
C TYR A 83 -0.45 -2.54 11.63
N LEU A 84 0.66 -3.28 11.47
CA LEU A 84 1.99 -2.68 11.24
C LEU A 84 2.06 -1.95 9.88
N GLY A 85 1.22 -2.37 8.92
CA GLY A 85 1.07 -1.66 7.64
C GLY A 85 0.59 -0.22 7.84
N GLY A 86 -0.38 0.00 8.74
CA GLY A 86 -0.85 1.34 9.08
C GLY A 86 0.22 2.19 9.77
N ALA A 87 0.98 1.61 10.69
CA ALA A 87 2.08 2.30 11.38
C ALA A 87 3.19 2.74 10.41
N SER A 88 3.64 1.85 9.52
CA SER A 88 4.64 2.19 8.50
C SER A 88 4.13 3.24 7.49
N GLY A 89 2.85 3.18 7.14
CA GLY A 89 2.18 4.21 6.35
C GLY A 89 2.21 5.59 7.02
N ALA A 90 1.86 5.67 8.30
CA ALA A 90 1.91 6.91 9.08
C ALA A 90 3.32 7.52 9.11
N VAL A 91 4.35 6.71 9.36
CA VAL A 91 5.75 7.16 9.32
C VAL A 91 6.11 7.70 7.94
N THR A 92 5.70 7.00 6.87
CA THR A 92 5.95 7.44 5.49
C THR A 92 5.28 8.78 5.19
N VAL A 93 4.04 8.99 5.65
CA VAL A 93 3.35 10.28 5.49
C VAL A 93 4.08 11.40 6.24
N ILE A 94 4.53 11.16 7.47
CA ILE A 94 5.29 12.15 8.24
C ILE A 94 6.58 12.52 7.50
N LEU A 95 7.36 11.52 7.06
CA LEU A 95 8.63 11.74 6.37
C LEU A 95 8.45 12.48 5.04
N THR A 96 7.47 12.08 4.24
CA THR A 96 7.16 12.77 2.97
C THR A 96 6.71 14.20 3.23
N SER A 97 5.84 14.44 4.22
CA SER A 97 5.37 15.78 4.58
C SER A 97 6.46 16.71 5.10
N ILE A 98 7.53 16.18 5.70
CA ILE A 98 8.68 16.98 6.17
C ILE A 98 9.67 17.22 5.02
N THR A 99 9.87 16.24 4.13
CA THR A 99 10.88 16.29 3.06
C THR A 99 10.43 17.03 1.81
N VAL A 100 9.14 17.31 1.61
CA VAL A 100 8.64 18.13 0.49
C VAL A 100 9.24 19.54 0.41
N ASN A 101 9.86 20.04 1.49
CA ASN A 101 10.56 21.33 1.50
C ASN A 101 11.77 21.38 0.53
N SER A 102 12.27 20.23 0.08
CA SER A 102 13.32 20.15 -0.95
C SER A 102 13.06 18.99 -1.92
N PRO A 103 13.04 19.22 -3.24
CA PRO A 103 12.85 18.15 -4.23
C PRO A 103 13.87 17.00 -4.11
N LEU A 104 15.11 17.32 -3.69
CA LEU A 104 16.16 16.32 -3.49
C LEU A 104 15.89 15.43 -2.28
N ALA A 105 15.39 16.01 -1.18
CA ALA A 105 15.04 15.25 0.02
C ALA A 105 13.79 14.38 -0.19
N LEU A 106 12.81 14.89 -0.93
CA LEU A 106 11.58 14.18 -1.28
C LEU A 106 11.87 12.97 -2.17
N SER A 107 12.62 13.18 -3.26
CA SER A 107 13.00 12.09 -4.18
C SER A 107 13.82 11.01 -3.47
N GLY A 108 14.75 11.38 -2.60
CA GLY A 108 15.51 10.44 -1.77
C GLY A 108 14.61 9.60 -0.84
N THR A 109 13.63 10.24 -0.20
CA THR A 109 12.68 9.56 0.71
C THR A 109 11.78 8.58 -0.04
N LEU A 110 11.27 8.96 -1.21
CA LEU A 110 10.46 8.08 -2.07
C LEU A 110 11.29 6.92 -2.61
N ALA A 111 12.51 7.17 -3.10
CA ALA A 111 13.39 6.13 -3.60
C ALA A 111 13.75 5.11 -2.51
N LEU A 112 14.12 5.59 -1.31
CA LEU A 112 14.41 4.73 -0.17
C LEU A 112 13.18 3.93 0.28
N GLY A 113 12.01 4.57 0.32
CA GLY A 113 10.74 3.92 0.67
C GLY A 113 10.38 2.81 -0.32
N LEU A 114 10.44 3.09 -1.62
CA LEU A 114 10.18 2.11 -2.68
C LEU A 114 11.19 0.97 -2.64
N ALA A 115 12.48 1.26 -2.45
CA ALA A 115 13.52 0.24 -2.30
C ALA A 115 13.23 -0.68 -1.10
N GLY A 116 12.86 -0.08 0.05
CA GLY A 116 12.46 -0.83 1.24
C GLY A 116 11.24 -1.72 1.00
N GLN A 117 10.24 -1.23 0.27
CA GLN A 117 9.05 -2.00 -0.11
C GLN A 117 9.40 -3.18 -1.02
N VAL A 118 10.29 -3.00 -2.00
CA VAL A 118 10.76 -4.06 -2.89
C VAL A 118 11.53 -5.13 -2.11
N VAL A 119 12.48 -4.73 -1.27
CA VAL A 119 13.26 -5.65 -0.42
C VAL A 119 12.35 -6.42 0.52
N PHE A 120 11.38 -5.74 1.15
CA PHE A 120 10.39 -6.38 2.02
C PHE A 120 9.48 -7.33 1.26
N GLY A 121 9.05 -6.99 0.04
CA GLY A 121 8.25 -7.86 -0.82
C GLY A 121 8.99 -9.15 -1.16
N LEU A 122 10.26 -9.03 -1.58
CA LEU A 122 11.12 -10.19 -1.87
C LEU A 122 11.35 -11.07 -0.64
N ALA A 123 11.58 -10.44 0.51
CA ALA A 123 11.67 -11.12 1.80
C ALA A 123 10.37 -11.88 2.11
N ALA A 124 9.22 -11.23 1.95
CA ALA A 124 7.91 -11.83 2.21
C ALA A 124 7.65 -13.03 1.30
N ASP A 125 7.96 -12.93 0.01
CA ASP A 125 7.83 -14.01 -0.95
C ASP A 125 8.76 -15.19 -0.64
N ARG A 126 10.00 -14.90 -0.22
CA ARG A 126 11.00 -15.91 0.12
C ARG A 126 10.66 -16.70 1.38
N TRP A 127 10.23 -16.00 2.44
CA TRP A 127 9.93 -16.63 3.72
C TRP A 127 8.49 -17.15 3.82
N GLY A 128 7.60 -16.69 2.93
CA GLY A 128 6.17 -16.99 2.97
C GLY A 128 5.46 -16.18 4.06
N PHE A 129 5.92 -14.95 4.34
CA PHE A 129 5.23 -14.08 5.28
C PHE A 129 3.81 -13.78 4.77
N LEU A 130 2.89 -13.48 5.70
CA LEU A 130 1.50 -13.10 5.40
C LEU A 130 0.62 -14.21 4.81
N GLY A 131 1.05 -15.47 4.88
CA GLY A 131 0.30 -16.62 4.32
C GLY A 131 0.42 -16.75 2.79
N MET A 132 1.39 -16.06 2.19
CA MET A 132 1.67 -16.14 0.75
C MET A 132 2.27 -17.51 0.38
N PRO A 133 1.87 -18.10 -0.77
CA PRO A 133 2.53 -19.28 -1.31
C PRO A 133 4.01 -18.98 -1.54
N ARG A 134 4.92 -19.73 -0.92
CA ARG A 134 6.37 -19.55 -1.06
C ARG A 134 6.76 -19.63 -2.54
N ARG A 135 7.14 -18.51 -3.14
CA ARG A 135 7.76 -18.48 -4.46
C ARG A 135 9.27 -18.43 -4.25
N LYS A 136 9.97 -19.49 -4.65
CA LYS A 136 11.43 -19.46 -4.69
C LYS A 136 11.82 -18.70 -5.96
N PRO A 137 12.51 -17.55 -5.88
CA PRO A 137 13.06 -16.92 -7.08
C PRO A 137 14.02 -17.93 -7.73
N GLU A 138 13.72 -18.34 -8.96
CA GLU A 138 14.61 -19.17 -9.75
C GLU A 138 15.64 -18.27 -10.44
N LEU A 139 16.84 -18.80 -10.69
CA LEU A 139 17.97 -18.09 -11.32
C LEU A 139 17.66 -17.49 -12.71
N ARG A 140 16.46 -17.74 -13.25
CA ARG A 140 15.98 -17.28 -14.56
C ARG A 140 15.26 -15.92 -14.52
N ASP A 141 15.00 -15.36 -13.33
CA ASP A 141 14.43 -14.00 -13.19
C ASP A 141 15.49 -12.88 -13.22
N TYR A 142 16.78 -13.25 -13.26
CA TYR A 142 17.92 -12.32 -13.30
C TYR A 142 18.54 -12.14 -14.71
N GLY A 143 17.95 -12.72 -15.76
CA GLY A 143 18.47 -12.72 -17.14
C GLY A 143 17.47 -12.22 -18.15
#